data_AF-A0A133VM92-F1
#
_entry.id   AF-A0A133VM92-F1
#
_cell.length_a   1.000
_cell.length_b   1.000
_cell.length_c   1.000
_cell.angle_alpha   90.00
_cell.angle_beta   90.00
_cell.angle_gamma   90.00
#
_symmetry.space_group_name_H-M   'P 1'
#
loop_
_entity.id
_entity.type
_entity.pdbx_description
1 polymer ?
#
loop_
_entity_poly.entity_id
_entity_poly.type
_entity_poly.pdbx_seq_one_letter_code
_entity_poly.pdbx_strand_id
1 'polypeptide(L)' 'MIIDATLRGDCFGCGNCLAVCPMIVRKRNGDGEFVEEPILKIKNGSSNFINKEGCNFCGECIRACPRTPP' A
#
# COMPACT_ATOMS: atom_id res chain seq x y z
N MET A 1 -8.59 7.87 -13.65
CA MET A 1 -7.26 7.29 -13.92
C MET A 1 -6.69 6.83 -12.58
N ILE A 2 -6.82 5.53 -12.27
CA ILE A 2 -6.20 4.95 -11.06
C ILE A 2 -4.78 4.61 -11.47
N ILE A 3 -3.82 5.49 -11.14
CA ILE A 3 -2.41 5.19 -11.33
C ILE A 3 -2.03 4.24 -10.19
N ASP A 4 -2.19 2.94 -10.45
CA ASP A 4 -1.70 1.92 -9.57
C ASP A 4 -0.16 2.00 -9.56
N ALA A 5 0.40 2.63 -8.53
CA ALA A 5 1.84 2.72 -8.32
C ALA A 5 2.53 1.35 -8.26
N THR A 6 1.75 0.27 -8.12
CA THR A 6 2.22 -1.11 -8.05
C THR A 6 2.32 -1.81 -9.41
N LEU A 7 1.80 -1.19 -10.49
CA LEU A 7 1.76 -1.77 -11.84
C LEU A 7 2.97 -1.42 -12.73
N ARG A 8 4.02 -0.81 -12.17
CA ARG A 8 5.30 -0.67 -12.86
C ARG A 8 6.21 -1.82 -12.43
N GLY A 9 6.64 -2.64 -13.38
CA GLY A 9 7.59 -3.75 -13.19
C GLY A 9 8.96 -3.35 -12.61
N ASP A 10 9.15 -2.07 -12.28
CA ASP A 10 10.35 -1.48 -11.67
C ASP A 10 10.29 -1.42 -10.13
N CYS A 11 9.23 -1.96 -9.50
CA CYS A 11 9.20 -2.08 -8.05
C CYS A 11 10.34 -3.01 -7.57
N PHE A 12 11.14 -2.53 -6.63
CA PHE A 12 12.25 -3.28 -6.03
C PHE A 12 12.07 -3.47 -4.51
N GLY A 13 10.84 -3.28 -4.01
CA GLY A 13 10.47 -3.66 -2.65
C GLY A 13 11.00 -2.76 -1.53
N CYS A 14 11.37 -1.50 -1.80
CA CYS A 14 11.91 -0.59 -0.78
C CYS A 14 10.96 -0.30 0.40
N GLY A 15 9.65 -0.48 0.24
CA GLY A 15 8.68 -0.31 1.32
C GLY A 15 8.32 1.13 1.68
N ASN A 16 8.85 2.15 1.00
CA ASN A 16 8.50 3.56 1.27
C ASN A 16 7.00 3.81 1.21
N CYS A 17 6.31 3.20 0.25
CA CYS A 17 4.86 3.31 0.11
C CYS A 17 4.09 2.76 1.32
N LEU A 18 4.63 1.77 2.05
CA LEU A 18 4.05 1.26 3.30
C LEU A 18 4.31 2.24 4.45
N ALA A 19 5.54 2.77 4.54
CA ALA A 19 5.94 3.66 5.63
C ALA A 19 5.17 4.99 5.63
N VAL A 20 4.84 5.52 4.46
CA VAL A 20 4.13 6.82 4.33
C VAL A 20 2.61 6.69 4.26
N CYS A 21 2.06 5.48 4.13
CA CYS A 21 0.62 5.33 3.98
C CYS A 21 -0.08 5.66 5.31
N PRO A 22 -0.92 6.71 5.38
CA PRO A 22 -1.58 7.08 6.62
C PRO A 22 -2.81 6.20 6.92
N MET A 23 -3.18 5.34 5.98
CA MET A 23 -4.41 4.56 6.03
C MET A 23 -4.15 3.19 6.66
N ILE A 24 -5.04 2.79 7.57
CA ILE A 24 -5.05 1.48 8.19
C ILE A 24 -6.49 0.99 8.28
N VAL A 25 -6.71 -0.29 8.06
CA VAL A 25 -8.03 -0.91 8.18
C VAL A 25 -8.10 -1.65 9.50
N ARG A 26 -9.12 -1.35 10.29
CA ARG A 26 -9.47 -2.12 11.49
C ARG A 26 -10.54 -3.14 11.14
N LYS A 27 -10.27 -4.42 11.38
CA LYS A 27 -11.22 -5.53 11.18
C LYS A 27 -11.16 -6.52 12.32
N ARG A 28 -12.18 -7.36 12.49
CA ARG A 28 -12.10 -8.51 13.40
C ARG A 28 -11.38 -9.67 12.74
N ASN A 29 -10.49 -10.35 13.47
CA ASN A 29 -9.93 -11.63 13.07
C ASN A 29 -10.90 -12.79 13.39
N GLY A 30 -10.49 -14.03 13.10
CA GLY A 30 -11.29 -15.24 13.36
C GLY A 30 -11.60 -15.48 14.84
N ASP A 31 -10.80 -14.89 15.74
CA ASP A 31 -10.95 -14.97 17.20
C ASP A 31 -11.81 -13.82 17.75
N GLY A 32 -12.31 -12.95 16.88
CA GLY A 32 -13.16 -11.81 17.24
C GLY A 32 -12.38 -10.58 17.73
N GLU A 33 -11.06 -10.61 17.76
CA GLU A 33 -10.22 -9.47 18.16
C GLU A 33 -10.08 -8.45 17.04
N PHE A 34 -9.99 -7.17 17.40
CA PHE A 34 -9.68 -6.13 16.42
C PHE A 34 -8.20 -6.18 16.06
N VAL A 35 -7.93 -6.32 14.76
CA VAL A 35 -6.59 -6.26 14.18
C VAL A 35 -6.52 -5.10 13.19
N GLU A 36 -5.33 -4.55 13.08
CA GLU A 36 -5.00 -3.51 12.11
C GLU A 36 -4.28 -4.12 10.92
N GLU A 37 -4.77 -3.81 9.71
CA GLU A 37 -4.20 -4.26 8.45
C GLU A 37 -3.82 -3.04 7.59
N PRO A 38 -2.57 -2.95 7.09
CA PRO A 38 -2.19 -1.85 6.22
C PRO A 38 -2.94 -1.92 4.88
N ILE A 39 -2.89 -0.84 4.09
CA ILE A 39 -3.49 -0.84 2.73
C ILE A 39 -2.62 -1.58 1.73
N LEU A 40 -1.31 -1.56 1.93
CA LEU A 40 -0.29 -2.08 1.03
C LEU A 40 0.58 -3.13 1.73
N LYS A 41 1.14 -4.05 0.94
CA LYS A 41 2.21 -4.96 1.36
C LYS A 41 3.32 -5.02 0.32
N ILE A 42 4.53 -5.40 0.72
CA ILE A 42 5.57 -5.86 -0.21
C ILE A 42 5.54 -7.39 -0.25
N LYS A 43 5.47 -7.97 -1.45
CA LYS A 43 5.60 -9.41 -1.67
C LYS A 43 6.41 -9.64 -2.94
N ASN A 44 7.43 -10.50 -2.85
CA ASN A 44 8.31 -10.86 -3.98
C ASN A 44 8.90 -9.63 -4.69
N GLY A 45 9.39 -8.65 -3.92
CA GLY A 45 9.98 -7.42 -4.47
C GLY A 45 8.98 -6.41 -5.04
N SER A 46 7.68 -6.72 -5.03
CA SER A 46 6.64 -5.83 -5.56
C SER A 46 5.66 -5.37 -4.47
N SER A 47 5.29 -4.09 -4.49
CA SER A 47 4.17 -3.56 -3.71
C SER A 47 2.86 -4.12 -4.23
N ASN A 48 1.88 -4.38 -3.37
CA ASN A 48 0.57 -4.87 -3.74
C ASN A 48 -0.47 -4.29 -2.79
N PHE A 49 -1.67 -3.97 -3.30
CA PHE A 49 -2.81 -3.68 -2.44
C PHE A 49 -3.27 -4.95 -1.71
N ILE A 50 -3.55 -4.81 -0.42
CA ILE A 50 -4.27 -5.82 0.36
C ILE A 50 -5.67 -5.36 0.75
N ASN A 51 -5.89 -4.05 0.85
CA ASN A 51 -7.21 -3.49 1.04
C ASN A 51 -7.40 -2.24 0.16
N LYS A 52 -7.97 -2.43 -1.03
CA LYS A 52 -8.21 -1.32 -1.97
C LYS A 52 -9.30 -0.37 -1.48
N GLU A 53 -10.27 -0.87 -0.73
CA GLU A 53 -11.42 -0.11 -0.25
C GLU A 53 -11.04 0.87 0.87
N GLY A 54 -10.06 0.52 1.70
CA GLY A 54 -9.51 1.41 2.72
C GLY A 54 -8.60 2.52 2.18
N CYS A 55 -8.32 2.54 0.87
CA CYS A 55 -7.50 3.58 0.25
C CYS A 55 -8.35 4.83 -0.04
N ASN A 56 -7.89 6.00 0.42
CA ASN A 56 -8.55 7.28 0.15
C ASN A 56 -7.98 8.05 -1.07
N PHE A 57 -7.09 7.42 -1.85
CA PHE A 57 -6.45 8.02 -3.03
C PHE A 57 -5.62 9.30 -2.77
N CYS A 58 -5.01 9.45 -1.59
CA CYS A 58 -4.21 10.63 -1.23
C CYS A 58 -2.87 10.80 -1.98
N GLY A 59 -2.34 9.74 -2.60
CA GLY A 59 -1.13 9.81 -3.42
C GLY A 59 0.22 9.86 -2.67
N GLU A 60 0.24 9.72 -1.33
CA GLU A 60 1.50 9.68 -0.56
C GLU A 60 2.46 8.57 -1.05
N CYS A 61 1.91 7.38 -1.33
CA CYS A 61 2.69 6.24 -1.83
C CYS A 61 3.36 6.50 -3.18
N ILE A 62 2.78 7.36 -4.01
CA ILE A 62 3.34 7.80 -5.30
C ILE A 62 4.50 8.75 -5.04
N ARG A 63 4.29 9.77 -4.21
CA ARG A 63 5.32 10.77 -3.88
C ARG A 63 6.54 10.19 -3.20
N ALA A 64 6.37 9.18 -2.34
CA ALA A 64 7.47 8.54 -1.65
C ALA A 64 8.18 7.45 -2.48
N CYS A 65 7.65 7.09 -3.66
CA CYS A 65 8.22 6.04 -4.49
C CYS A 65 9.44 6.58 -5.27
N PRO A 66 10.65 6.07 -5.02
CA PRO A 66 11.88 6.57 -5.66
C PRO A 66 11.97 6.23 -7.16
N ARG A 67 11.03 5.45 -7.69
CA ARG A 67 10.96 5.04 -9.10
C ARG A 67 9.78 5.65 -9.84
N THR A 68 8.93 6.41 -9.18
CA THR A 68 7.86 7.13 -9.89
C THR A 68 8.43 8.45 -10.40
N PRO A 69 8.49 8.67 -11.72
CA PRO A 69 8.78 10.00 -12.24
C PRO A 69 7.64 10.97 -11.88
N PRO A 70 7.94 12.27 -11.76
CA PRO A 70 6.94 13.31 -11.51
C PRO A 70 5.85 13.36 -12.59
#